data_AF-A0A0F9E8N7-F1
#
_entry.id   AF-A0A0F9E8N7-F1
#
_cell.length_a   1.000
_cell.length_b   1.000
_cell.length_c   1.000
_cell.angle_alpha   90.00
_cell.angle_beta   90.00
_cell.angle_gamma   90.00
#
_symmetry.space_group_name_H-M   'P 1'
#
loop_
_entity.id
_entity.type
_entity.pdbx_description
1 polymer ?
#
loop_
_entity_poly.entity_id
_entity_poly.type
_entity_poly.pdbx_seq_one_letter_code
_entity_poly.pdbx_strand_id
1 'polypeptide(L)'
;MSKKSLDIDKILNHPEVQKVISHINPELIERRAYVPAKCAVFSGGYTVLKNDEAYQFNIDREAKIQLSKIINNKVQVVERIDSPEESFKAKYGKKRNIGLVFSGGPAPGGHNVIAGIFDAAKKANPKTRIFGFLMGPDGVLENEYIELTENLVDAYRNLGGFNMVKTGRTKIDTDDKLALSKETCRQLHLDALVIVGGDDSNTNAAFLAQDMFDDNIQVIGVPKTIDGDIQVNDETGKVLCAMSFGFHTAARAFSTDISNLCTDCSSDVKYWHVCKVMGRVASHLALEVALQTHANITLIGEELADYVDEKRLNKAKT
;
A
#
# COMPACT_ATOMS: atom_id res chain seq x y z
N MET A 1 12.91 59.70 -15.35
CA MET A 1 12.57 58.47 -16.09
C MET A 1 11.55 57.69 -15.27
N SER A 2 10.30 57.63 -15.74
CA SER A 2 9.25 56.84 -15.08
C SER A 2 9.61 55.35 -15.15
N LYS A 3 9.76 54.68 -14.00
CA LYS A 3 9.87 53.22 -13.96
C LYS A 3 8.56 52.67 -14.50
N LYS A 4 8.57 52.13 -15.72
CA LYS A 4 7.43 51.35 -16.25
C LYS A 4 7.07 50.31 -15.19
N SER A 5 5.85 50.41 -14.65
CA SER A 5 5.34 49.39 -13.74
C SER A 5 5.32 48.06 -14.50
N LEU A 6 5.97 47.06 -13.94
CA LEU A 6 5.98 45.72 -14.50
C LEU A 6 4.54 45.19 -14.39
N ASP A 7 3.90 44.92 -15.53
CA ASP A 7 2.57 44.35 -15.58
C ASP A 7 2.68 42.86 -15.24
N ILE A 8 2.31 42.52 -14.00
CA ILE A 8 2.38 41.16 -13.46
C ILE A 8 1.46 40.23 -14.26
N ASP A 9 0.29 40.70 -14.68
CA ASP A 9 -0.67 39.89 -15.44
C ASP A 9 -0.10 39.52 -16.80
N LYS A 10 0.62 40.45 -17.44
CA LYS A 10 1.33 40.15 -18.70
C LYS A 10 2.43 39.10 -18.54
N ILE A 11 3.12 39.10 -17.40
CA ILE A 11 4.15 38.09 -17.09
C ILE A 11 3.52 36.75 -16.80
N LEU A 12 2.50 36.70 -15.94
CA LEU A 12 1.82 35.46 -15.59
C LEU A 12 1.17 34.81 -16.81
N ASN A 13 0.60 35.59 -17.73
CA ASN A 13 0.00 35.06 -18.95
C ASN A 13 1.01 34.75 -20.07
N HIS A 14 2.31 35.00 -19.86
CA HIS A 14 3.32 34.65 -20.86
C HIS A 14 3.42 33.12 -20.99
N PRO A 15 3.43 32.55 -22.21
CA PRO A 15 3.43 31.09 -22.41
C PRO A 15 4.56 30.35 -21.69
N GLU A 16 5.79 30.90 -21.70
CA GLU A 16 6.91 30.32 -20.96
C GLU A 16 6.71 30.35 -19.45
N VAL A 17 6.08 31.42 -18.91
CA VAL A 17 5.79 31.50 -17.47
C VAL A 17 4.72 30.49 -17.11
N GLN A 18 3.63 30.40 -17.89
CA GLN A 18 2.60 29.38 -17.73
C GLN A 18 3.18 27.97 -17.76
N LYS A 19 4.14 27.70 -18.66
CA LYS A 19 4.84 26.42 -18.73
C LYS A 19 5.67 26.12 -17.48
N VAL A 20 6.37 27.12 -16.93
CA VAL A 20 7.22 26.98 -15.74
C VAL A 20 6.38 26.84 -14.45
N ILE A 21 5.28 27.57 -14.32
CA ILE A 21 4.40 27.53 -13.13
C ILE A 21 3.34 26.44 -13.21
N SER A 22 3.24 25.74 -14.35
CA SER A 22 2.34 24.62 -14.54
C SER A 22 2.62 23.55 -13.49
N HIS A 23 1.55 23.04 -12.87
CA HIS A 23 1.63 21.86 -12.01
C HIS A 23 1.90 20.56 -12.81
N ILE A 24 1.86 20.63 -14.14
CA ILE A 24 2.27 19.58 -15.07
C ILE A 24 3.59 19.99 -15.71
N ASN A 25 4.68 19.36 -15.28
CA ASN A 25 6.03 19.53 -15.83
C ASN A 25 6.44 18.30 -16.68
N PRO A 26 7.53 18.39 -17.47
CA PRO A 26 8.00 17.28 -18.30
C PRO A 26 8.26 15.98 -17.53
N GLU A 27 8.82 16.08 -16.32
CA GLU A 27 9.11 14.93 -15.46
C GLU A 27 7.84 14.21 -15.03
N LEU A 28 6.76 14.96 -14.75
CA LEU A 28 5.45 14.41 -14.41
C LEU A 28 4.83 13.68 -15.61
N ILE A 29 4.95 14.25 -16.80
CA ILE A 29 4.46 13.63 -18.05
C ILE A 29 5.20 12.32 -18.29
N GLU A 30 6.53 12.33 -18.22
CA GLU A 30 7.36 11.14 -18.37
C GLU A 30 7.02 10.10 -17.30
N ARG A 31 6.86 10.53 -16.04
CA ARG A 31 6.51 9.63 -14.94
C ARG A 31 5.15 8.98 -15.14
N ARG A 32 4.14 9.72 -15.58
CA ARG A 32 2.80 9.18 -15.88
C ARG A 32 2.81 8.24 -17.09
N ALA A 33 3.69 8.47 -18.06
CA ALA A 33 3.83 7.62 -19.25
C ALA A 33 4.50 6.25 -18.97
N TYR A 34 5.17 6.09 -17.82
CA TYR A 34 5.77 4.82 -17.44
C TYR A 34 4.71 3.70 -17.36
N VAL A 35 4.97 2.58 -18.01
CA VAL A 35 4.11 1.38 -17.98
C VAL A 35 4.75 0.35 -17.03
N PRO A 36 4.13 0.07 -15.86
CA PRO A 36 4.67 -0.92 -14.94
C PRO A 36 4.76 -2.31 -15.57
N ALA A 37 5.86 -3.01 -15.30
CA ALA A 37 6.02 -4.40 -15.69
C ALA A 37 4.93 -5.27 -15.04
N LYS A 38 4.37 -6.19 -15.81
CA LYS A 38 3.34 -7.14 -15.35
C LYS A 38 3.95 -8.53 -15.26
N CYS A 39 3.55 -9.31 -14.26
CA CYS A 39 3.93 -10.73 -14.20
C CYS A 39 3.45 -11.46 -15.46
N ALA A 40 4.26 -12.39 -15.98
CA ALA A 40 4.00 -13.08 -17.24
C ALA A 40 2.61 -13.76 -17.28
N VAL A 41 2.12 -14.25 -16.13
CA VAL A 41 0.78 -14.80 -15.96
C VAL A 41 -0.34 -13.85 -16.42
N PHE A 42 -0.17 -12.53 -16.24
CA PHE A 42 -1.18 -11.52 -16.61
C PHE A 42 -1.10 -11.06 -18.08
N SER A 43 -0.17 -11.60 -18.87
CA SER A 43 -0.05 -11.29 -20.30
C SER A 43 -1.19 -11.89 -21.15
N GLY A 44 -1.86 -12.94 -20.64
CA GLY A 44 -2.94 -13.62 -21.33
C GLY A 44 -4.30 -12.90 -21.28
N GLY A 45 -5.31 -13.55 -21.86
CA GLY A 45 -6.70 -13.08 -21.81
C GLY A 45 -7.38 -13.37 -20.46
N TYR A 46 -7.04 -14.50 -19.83
CA TYR A 46 -7.71 -15.00 -18.64
C TYR A 46 -6.73 -15.58 -17.62
N THR A 47 -7.14 -15.56 -16.36
CA THR A 47 -6.40 -16.13 -15.23
C THR A 47 -7.31 -16.96 -14.34
N VAL A 48 -6.77 -18.01 -13.74
CA VAL A 48 -7.46 -18.88 -12.78
C VAL A 48 -6.64 -19.00 -11.50
N LEU A 49 -7.33 -19.20 -10.37
CA LEU A 49 -6.70 -19.47 -9.08
C LEU A 49 -6.66 -20.97 -8.87
N LYS A 50 -5.50 -21.51 -8.48
CA LYS A 50 -5.34 -22.89 -8.04
C LYS A 50 -4.74 -22.91 -6.64
N ASN A 51 -5.19 -23.84 -5.81
CA ASN A 51 -4.62 -24.01 -4.47
C ASN A 51 -3.19 -24.53 -4.58
N ASP A 52 -2.30 -23.95 -3.77
CA ASP A 52 -0.95 -24.43 -3.53
C ASP A 52 -0.91 -25.07 -2.14
N GLU A 53 -0.89 -26.40 -2.10
CA GLU A 53 -0.83 -27.19 -0.87
C GLU A 53 0.60 -27.27 -0.29
N ALA A 54 1.59 -26.63 -0.92
CA ALA A 54 2.97 -26.66 -0.44
C ALA A 54 3.23 -25.71 0.74
N TYR A 55 2.30 -24.83 1.08
CA TYR A 55 2.43 -23.91 2.22
C TYR A 55 1.81 -24.50 3.49
N GLN A 56 2.54 -24.43 4.60
CA GLN A 56 2.12 -24.96 5.91
C GLN A 56 2.07 -23.85 6.97
N PHE A 57 0.94 -23.68 7.64
CA PHE A 57 0.77 -22.64 8.66
C PHE A 57 0.24 -23.22 9.97
N ASN A 58 0.80 -22.74 11.09
CA ASN A 58 0.22 -22.97 12.40
C ASN A 58 -0.99 -22.05 12.56
N ILE A 59 -2.16 -22.64 12.79
CA ILE A 59 -3.39 -21.85 13.00
C ILE A 59 -3.54 -21.59 14.49
N ASP A 60 -3.44 -20.31 14.87
CA ASP A 60 -3.73 -19.87 16.23
C ASP A 60 -5.15 -20.28 16.66
N ARG A 61 -5.28 -20.70 17.92
CA ARG A 61 -6.54 -21.22 18.47
C ARG A 61 -7.65 -20.17 18.45
N GLU A 62 -7.34 -18.93 18.84
CA GLU A 62 -8.32 -17.85 18.89
C GLU A 62 -8.70 -17.41 17.48
N ALA A 63 -7.73 -17.35 16.56
CA ALA A 63 -8.01 -17.09 15.15
C ALA A 63 -8.97 -18.13 14.57
N LYS A 64 -8.82 -19.42 14.92
CA LYS A 64 -9.75 -20.48 14.48
C LYS A 64 -11.18 -20.29 14.98
N ILE A 65 -11.34 -19.77 16.20
CA ILE A 65 -12.65 -19.50 16.80
C ILE A 65 -13.28 -18.27 16.13
N GLN A 66 -12.53 -17.18 16.03
CA GLN A 66 -13.06 -15.89 15.57
C GLN A 66 -13.25 -15.83 14.05
N LEU A 67 -12.39 -16.49 13.27
CA LEU A 67 -12.36 -16.42 11.80
C LEU A 67 -12.75 -17.75 11.13
N SER A 68 -13.66 -18.49 11.76
CA SER A 68 -14.01 -19.87 11.42
C SER A 68 -14.43 -20.12 9.95
N LYS A 69 -14.98 -19.11 9.26
CA LYS A 69 -15.43 -19.24 7.86
C LYS A 69 -14.30 -19.07 6.85
N ILE A 70 -13.22 -18.37 7.23
CA ILE A 70 -12.14 -17.99 6.31
C ILE A 70 -10.78 -18.59 6.68
N ILE A 71 -10.59 -19.01 7.93
CA ILE A 71 -9.27 -19.41 8.47
C ILE A 71 -8.64 -20.61 7.74
N ASN A 72 -9.47 -21.44 7.11
CA ASN A 72 -9.02 -22.63 6.37
C ASN A 72 -8.74 -22.36 4.88
N ASN A 73 -8.81 -21.10 4.44
CA ASN A 73 -8.46 -20.73 3.06
C ASN A 73 -7.02 -21.15 2.76
N LYS A 74 -6.85 -21.78 1.59
CA LYS A 74 -5.53 -22.23 1.12
C LYS A 74 -4.81 -21.10 0.42
N VAL A 75 -3.48 -21.15 0.44
CA VAL A 75 -2.68 -20.32 -0.46
C VAL A 75 -3.04 -20.67 -1.89
N GLN A 76 -3.11 -19.65 -2.75
CA GLN A 76 -3.46 -19.82 -4.15
C GLN A 76 -2.38 -19.24 -5.05
N VAL A 77 -2.11 -19.94 -6.14
CA VAL A 77 -1.29 -19.46 -7.25
C VAL A 77 -2.19 -19.01 -8.39
N VAL A 78 -1.75 -17.96 -9.07
CA VAL A 78 -2.42 -17.46 -10.28
C VAL A 78 -1.80 -18.14 -11.48
N GLU A 79 -2.62 -18.78 -12.29
CA GLU A 79 -2.20 -19.39 -13.56
C GLU A 79 -2.88 -18.72 -14.75
N ARG A 80 -2.17 -18.70 -15.88
CA ARG A 80 -2.69 -18.22 -17.16
C ARG A 80 -3.50 -19.33 -17.82
N ILE A 81 -4.64 -18.96 -18.40
CA ILE A 81 -5.42 -19.84 -19.27
C ILE A 81 -5.75 -19.12 -20.58
N ASP A 82 -5.37 -19.70 -21.71
CA ASP A 82 -5.51 -19.05 -23.01
C ASP A 82 -6.89 -19.25 -23.63
N SER A 83 -7.43 -20.47 -23.51
CA SER A 83 -8.70 -20.87 -24.13
C SER A 83 -9.60 -21.57 -23.11
N PRO A 84 -10.15 -20.84 -22.13
CA PRO A 84 -11.11 -21.42 -21.19
C PRO A 84 -12.45 -21.72 -21.86
N GLU A 85 -13.26 -22.56 -21.24
CA GLU A 85 -14.64 -22.83 -21.66
C GLU A 85 -15.51 -21.56 -21.63
N GLU A 86 -16.56 -21.51 -22.46
CA GLU A 86 -17.46 -20.34 -22.56
C GLU A 86 -18.15 -19.99 -21.22
N SER A 87 -18.50 -21.00 -20.42
CA SER A 87 -19.05 -20.83 -19.08
C SER A 87 -18.10 -20.03 -18.16
N PHE A 88 -16.80 -20.32 -18.24
CA PHE A 88 -15.77 -19.61 -17.50
C PHE A 88 -15.58 -18.19 -18.01
N LYS A 89 -15.55 -17.99 -19.34
CA LYS A 89 -15.46 -16.65 -19.94
C LYS A 89 -16.59 -15.75 -19.47
N ALA A 90 -17.83 -16.27 -19.48
CA ALA A 90 -19.00 -15.55 -18.99
C ALA A 90 -18.88 -15.17 -17.51
N LYS A 91 -18.39 -16.06 -16.65
CA LYS A 91 -18.14 -15.79 -15.22
C LYS A 91 -17.00 -14.78 -15.01
N TYR A 92 -15.91 -14.90 -15.76
CA TYR A 92 -14.76 -13.99 -15.69
C TYR A 92 -15.18 -12.56 -16.07
N GLY A 93 -15.89 -12.44 -17.19
CA GLY A 93 -16.42 -11.18 -17.72
C GLY A 93 -17.71 -10.70 -17.07
N LYS A 94 -18.16 -11.25 -15.93
CA LYS A 94 -19.32 -10.72 -15.20
C LYS A 94 -19.03 -9.28 -14.77
N LYS A 95 -20.00 -8.39 -14.95
CA LYS A 95 -19.96 -7.01 -14.41
C LYS A 95 -19.82 -7.09 -12.88
N ARG A 96 -18.90 -6.31 -12.33
CA ARG A 96 -18.72 -6.21 -10.87
C ARG A 96 -18.84 -4.77 -10.36
N ASN A 97 -19.07 -4.63 -9.07
CA ASN A 97 -18.89 -3.41 -8.31
C ASN A 97 -17.79 -3.66 -7.28
N ILE A 98 -16.72 -2.86 -7.31
CA ILE A 98 -15.53 -3.06 -6.45
C ILE A 98 -15.32 -1.81 -5.61
N GLY A 99 -15.32 -1.95 -4.30
CA GLY A 99 -14.90 -0.90 -3.37
C GLY A 99 -13.39 -0.95 -3.12
N LEU A 100 -12.77 0.20 -2.90
CA LEU A 100 -11.36 0.31 -2.53
C LEU A 100 -11.17 1.38 -1.46
N VAL A 101 -10.35 1.09 -0.47
CA VAL A 101 -10.04 2.02 0.63
C VAL A 101 -8.55 1.99 0.96
N PHE A 102 -7.97 3.17 1.16
CA PHE A 102 -6.64 3.32 1.75
C PHE A 102 -6.75 3.40 3.27
N SER A 103 -5.97 2.59 3.98
CA SER A 103 -5.96 2.58 5.45
C SER A 103 -4.54 2.72 5.99
N GLY A 104 -4.35 3.62 6.95
CA GLY A 104 -3.08 3.93 7.58
C GLY A 104 -2.28 5.04 6.88
N GLY A 105 -1.00 5.14 7.24
CA GLY A 105 -0.08 6.11 6.64
C GLY A 105 0.22 5.79 5.16
N PRO A 106 0.42 6.81 4.31
CA PRO A 106 0.68 6.63 2.90
C PRO A 106 1.99 5.86 2.66
N ALA A 107 2.04 5.12 1.55
CA ALA A 107 3.24 4.44 1.09
C ALA A 107 3.39 4.63 -0.43
N PRO A 108 4.61 4.83 -0.96
CA PRO A 108 4.82 4.96 -2.39
C PRO A 108 4.28 3.74 -3.16
N GLY A 109 3.40 3.97 -4.14
CA GLY A 109 2.81 2.92 -4.98
C GLY A 109 1.31 2.67 -4.79
N GLY A 110 0.65 3.31 -3.80
CA GLY A 110 -0.79 3.12 -3.57
C GLY A 110 -1.67 3.43 -4.78
N HIS A 111 -1.40 4.54 -5.50
CA HIS A 111 -2.14 4.84 -6.72
C HIS A 111 -1.95 3.79 -7.82
N ASN A 112 -0.81 3.09 -7.86
CA ASN A 112 -0.58 2.00 -8.81
C ASN A 112 -1.39 0.74 -8.45
N VAL A 113 -1.70 0.53 -7.18
CA VAL A 113 -2.65 -0.52 -6.76
C VAL A 113 -4.03 -0.22 -7.36
N ILE A 114 -4.50 1.02 -7.21
CA ILE A 114 -5.78 1.46 -7.82
C ILE A 114 -5.73 1.29 -9.34
N ALA A 115 -4.68 1.79 -9.99
CA ALA A 115 -4.55 1.73 -11.44
C ALA A 115 -4.53 0.28 -11.97
N GLY A 116 -3.82 -0.62 -11.29
CA GLY A 116 -3.77 -2.04 -11.65
C GLY A 116 -5.14 -2.72 -11.53
N ILE A 117 -5.86 -2.45 -10.44
CA ILE A 117 -7.23 -2.96 -10.23
C ILE A 117 -8.17 -2.38 -11.31
N PHE A 118 -8.07 -1.08 -11.58
CA PHE A 118 -8.87 -0.41 -12.58
C PHE A 118 -8.68 -1.01 -13.97
N ASP A 119 -7.43 -1.14 -14.43
CA ASP A 119 -7.10 -1.69 -15.74
C ASP A 119 -7.57 -3.14 -15.86
N ALA A 120 -7.35 -3.97 -14.83
CA ALA A 120 -7.77 -5.37 -14.82
C ALA A 120 -9.31 -5.51 -14.86
N ALA A 121 -10.01 -4.72 -14.04
CA ALA A 121 -11.46 -4.70 -13.97
C ALA A 121 -12.11 -4.25 -15.28
N LYS A 122 -11.59 -3.18 -15.89
CA LYS A 122 -12.07 -2.66 -17.19
C LYS A 122 -11.75 -3.62 -18.34
N LYS A 123 -10.58 -4.26 -18.33
CA LYS A 123 -10.22 -5.31 -19.29
C LYS A 123 -11.17 -6.51 -19.20
N ALA A 124 -11.54 -6.94 -17.98
CA ALA A 124 -12.46 -8.05 -17.79
C ALA A 124 -13.91 -7.72 -18.18
N ASN A 125 -14.39 -6.53 -17.81
CA ASN A 125 -15.67 -5.99 -18.27
C ASN A 125 -15.69 -4.46 -18.18
N PRO A 126 -15.83 -3.73 -19.31
CA PRO A 126 -15.86 -2.26 -19.32
C PRO A 126 -16.96 -1.62 -18.44
N LYS A 127 -18.05 -2.36 -18.19
CA LYS A 127 -19.18 -1.93 -17.35
C LYS A 127 -18.94 -2.09 -15.85
N THR A 128 -17.83 -2.70 -15.43
CA THR A 128 -17.45 -2.81 -14.01
C THR A 128 -17.23 -1.41 -13.43
N ARG A 129 -17.78 -1.18 -12.23
CA ARG A 129 -17.66 0.10 -11.50
C ARG A 129 -16.73 -0.07 -10.32
N ILE A 130 -15.95 0.97 -10.04
CA ILE A 130 -14.96 0.96 -8.97
C ILE A 130 -15.18 2.20 -8.13
N PHE A 131 -15.31 2.01 -6.82
CA PHE A 131 -15.60 3.05 -5.85
C PHE A 131 -14.40 3.22 -4.92
N GLY A 132 -13.90 4.44 -4.82
CA GLY A 132 -12.86 4.81 -3.87
C GLY A 132 -13.48 5.47 -2.64
N PHE A 133 -13.39 4.82 -1.49
CA PHE A 133 -13.88 5.37 -0.23
C PHE A 133 -12.96 6.48 0.28
N LEU A 134 -13.57 7.59 0.67
CA LEU A 134 -12.86 8.80 1.06
C LEU A 134 -12.36 8.70 2.49
N MET A 135 -11.22 9.35 2.78
CA MET A 135 -10.70 9.49 4.15
C MET A 135 -10.44 8.15 4.89
N GLY A 136 -10.27 7.06 4.15
CA GLY A 136 -9.98 5.75 4.69
C GLY A 136 -11.21 5.02 5.23
N PRO A 137 -11.07 4.20 6.30
CA PRO A 137 -12.19 3.39 6.79
C PRO A 137 -13.44 4.19 7.19
N ASP A 138 -13.29 5.47 7.56
CA ASP A 138 -14.42 6.36 7.84
C ASP A 138 -15.35 6.49 6.64
N GLY A 139 -14.83 6.61 5.42
CA GLY A 139 -15.67 6.67 4.22
C GLY A 139 -16.47 5.40 3.98
N VAL A 140 -15.99 4.23 4.45
CA VAL A 140 -16.77 2.99 4.40
C VAL A 140 -17.91 3.03 5.42
N LEU A 141 -17.66 3.55 6.62
CA LEU A 141 -18.65 3.66 7.69
C LEU A 141 -19.74 4.70 7.37
N GLU A 142 -19.35 5.81 6.76
CA GLU A 142 -20.20 6.97 6.47
C GLU A 142 -20.80 6.93 5.06
N ASN A 143 -20.49 5.89 4.27
CA ASN A 143 -20.89 5.75 2.87
C ASN A 143 -20.42 6.93 1.99
N GLU A 144 -19.22 7.45 2.27
CA GLU A 144 -18.57 8.51 1.51
C GLU A 144 -17.56 7.94 0.51
N TYR A 145 -17.88 8.05 -0.78
CA TYR A 145 -17.05 7.52 -1.85
C TYR A 145 -17.15 8.36 -3.13
N ILE A 146 -16.20 8.13 -4.02
CA ILE A 146 -16.25 8.60 -5.41
C ILE A 146 -16.15 7.42 -6.37
N GLU A 147 -16.77 7.52 -7.54
CA GLU A 147 -16.53 6.57 -8.61
C GLU A 147 -15.21 6.89 -9.30
N LEU A 148 -14.32 5.90 -9.39
CA LEU A 148 -13.03 6.05 -10.04
C LEU A 148 -13.22 5.95 -11.56
N THR A 149 -12.87 7.03 -12.26
CA THR A 149 -12.95 7.14 -13.72
C THR A 149 -11.56 7.02 -14.34
N GLU A 150 -11.48 6.74 -15.63
CA GLU A 150 -10.21 6.64 -16.37
C GLU A 150 -9.39 7.93 -16.26
N ASN A 151 -10.01 9.08 -16.54
CA ASN A 151 -9.38 10.40 -16.39
C ASN A 151 -8.83 10.64 -14.98
N LEU A 152 -9.58 10.23 -13.94
CA LEU A 152 -9.13 10.36 -12.57
C LEU A 152 -7.91 9.45 -12.33
N VAL A 153 -7.98 8.17 -12.69
CA VAL A 153 -6.88 7.22 -12.46
C VAL A 153 -5.61 7.65 -13.22
N ASP A 154 -5.75 8.07 -14.48
CA ASP A 154 -4.64 8.51 -15.33
C ASP A 154 -3.91 9.72 -14.76
N ALA A 155 -4.61 10.62 -14.06
CA ALA A 155 -4.00 11.77 -13.38
C ALA A 155 -3.06 11.34 -12.23
N TYR A 156 -3.18 10.13 -11.68
CA TYR A 156 -2.39 9.67 -10.53
C TYR A 156 -1.45 8.50 -10.83
N ARG A 157 -1.43 7.99 -12.07
CA ARG A 157 -0.54 6.87 -12.44
C ARG A 157 0.91 7.19 -12.10
N ASN A 158 1.55 6.26 -11.40
CA ASN A 158 2.97 6.31 -11.01
C ASN A 158 3.33 7.44 -10.04
N LEU A 159 2.35 8.17 -9.50
CA LEU A 159 2.56 9.24 -8.53
C LEU A 159 2.51 8.71 -7.09
N GLY A 160 3.33 9.30 -6.22
CA GLY A 160 3.30 9.03 -4.79
C GLY A 160 2.06 9.60 -4.10
N GLY A 161 1.98 9.40 -2.78
CA GLY A 161 0.85 9.83 -1.97
C GLY A 161 -0.39 8.94 -2.12
N PHE A 162 -1.38 9.21 -1.29
CA PHE A 162 -2.70 8.55 -1.25
C PHE A 162 -3.83 9.57 -1.51
N ASN A 163 -3.51 10.71 -2.12
CA ASN A 163 -4.41 11.86 -2.23
C ASN A 163 -5.57 11.68 -3.23
N MET A 164 -5.58 10.63 -4.05
CA MET A 164 -6.72 10.33 -4.93
C MET A 164 -8.03 10.14 -4.15
N VAL A 165 -7.98 9.42 -3.02
CA VAL A 165 -9.15 9.17 -2.14
C VAL A 165 -8.86 9.50 -0.67
N LYS A 166 -7.65 9.94 -0.37
CA LYS A 166 -7.14 10.21 0.99
C LYS A 166 -7.11 8.92 1.83
N THR A 167 -6.73 9.03 3.09
CA THR A 167 -6.52 7.89 3.98
C THR A 167 -6.84 8.27 5.41
N GLY A 168 -7.12 7.27 6.24
CA GLY A 168 -7.49 7.40 7.64
C GLY A 168 -6.98 6.23 8.47
N ARG A 169 -7.12 6.30 9.79
CA ARG A 169 -6.64 5.26 10.73
C ARG A 169 -7.77 4.63 11.56
N THR A 170 -9.03 4.89 11.21
CA THR A 170 -10.16 4.37 11.95
C THR A 170 -10.14 2.85 11.97
N LYS A 171 -10.27 2.30 13.17
CA LYS A 171 -10.39 0.87 13.39
C LYS A 171 -11.85 0.46 13.27
N ILE A 172 -12.09 -0.64 12.56
CA ILE A 172 -13.39 -1.30 12.47
C ILE A 172 -13.34 -2.46 13.47
N ASP A 173 -13.49 -2.10 14.75
CA ASP A 173 -13.21 -2.93 15.92
C ASP A 173 -14.42 -3.10 16.85
N THR A 174 -15.59 -2.62 16.42
CA THR A 174 -16.86 -2.79 17.14
C THR A 174 -17.91 -3.39 16.21
N ASP A 175 -18.87 -4.13 16.78
CA ASP A 175 -19.97 -4.74 16.03
C ASP A 175 -20.78 -3.70 15.26
N ASP A 176 -20.99 -2.51 15.84
CA ASP A 176 -21.67 -1.40 15.17
C ASP A 176 -20.92 -0.94 13.91
N LYS A 177 -19.58 -0.81 13.98
CA LYS A 177 -18.77 -0.40 12.82
C LYS A 177 -18.72 -1.50 11.75
N LEU A 178 -18.67 -2.77 12.15
CA LEU A 178 -18.77 -3.89 11.22
C LEU A 178 -20.12 -3.86 10.49
N ALA A 179 -21.22 -3.71 11.23
CA ALA A 179 -22.57 -3.62 10.69
C ALA A 179 -22.74 -2.43 9.73
N LEU A 180 -22.22 -1.25 10.07
CA LEU A 180 -22.22 -0.08 9.19
C LEU A 180 -21.42 -0.34 7.90
N SER A 181 -20.22 -0.91 8.02
CA SER A 181 -19.38 -1.24 6.86
C SER A 181 -20.08 -2.23 5.91
N LYS A 182 -20.73 -3.24 6.48
CA LYS A 182 -21.54 -4.24 5.78
C LYS A 182 -22.74 -3.62 5.08
N GLU A 183 -23.45 -2.73 5.75
CA GLU A 183 -24.59 -2.02 5.18
C GLU A 183 -24.17 -1.16 3.98
N THR A 184 -23.10 -0.38 4.11
CA THR A 184 -22.52 0.38 2.98
C THR A 184 -22.20 -0.52 1.80
N CYS A 185 -21.52 -1.66 2.03
CA CYS A 185 -21.16 -2.59 0.97
C CYS A 185 -22.40 -3.20 0.29
N ARG A 186 -23.47 -3.49 1.05
CA ARG A 186 -24.75 -4.00 0.52
C ARG A 186 -25.48 -2.93 -0.30
N GLN A 187 -25.55 -1.69 0.17
CA GLN A 187 -26.21 -0.57 -0.53
C GLN A 187 -25.55 -0.28 -1.89
N LEU A 188 -24.23 -0.41 -1.97
CA LEU A 188 -23.48 -0.26 -3.22
C LEU A 188 -23.47 -1.53 -4.08
N HIS A 189 -24.08 -2.61 -3.60
CA HIS A 189 -24.05 -3.94 -4.22
C HIS A 189 -22.63 -4.35 -4.60
N LEU A 190 -21.68 -4.20 -3.67
CA LEU A 190 -20.28 -4.56 -3.91
C LEU A 190 -20.14 -6.08 -4.05
N ASP A 191 -19.42 -6.53 -5.09
CA ASP A 191 -18.94 -7.91 -5.17
C ASP A 191 -17.63 -8.07 -4.35
N ALA A 192 -16.87 -6.99 -4.19
CA ALA A 192 -15.63 -7.00 -3.41
C ALA A 192 -15.28 -5.65 -2.78
N LEU A 193 -14.59 -5.69 -1.64
CA LEU A 193 -13.94 -4.56 -0.97
C LEU A 193 -12.43 -4.82 -0.86
N VAL A 194 -11.63 -3.93 -1.43
CA VAL A 194 -10.16 -3.99 -1.38
C VAL A 194 -9.63 -3.02 -0.33
N ILE A 195 -8.91 -3.53 0.66
CA ILE A 195 -8.34 -2.75 1.75
C ILE A 195 -6.82 -2.70 1.57
N VAL A 196 -6.31 -1.50 1.31
CA VAL A 196 -4.87 -1.27 1.09
C VAL A 196 -4.28 -0.65 2.33
N GLY A 197 -3.55 -1.44 3.13
CA GLY A 197 -3.12 -0.98 4.45
C GLY A 197 -2.09 -1.86 5.15
N GLY A 198 -1.78 -1.46 6.39
CA GLY A 198 -0.81 -2.12 7.26
C GLY A 198 -1.33 -3.40 7.92
N ASP A 199 -0.63 -3.87 8.94
CA ASP A 199 -1.01 -4.96 9.82
C ASP A 199 -2.39 -4.71 10.45
N ASP A 200 -2.58 -3.58 11.15
CA ASP A 200 -3.85 -3.15 11.75
C ASP A 200 -5.01 -3.18 10.72
N SER A 201 -4.71 -2.81 9.47
CA SER A 201 -5.72 -2.72 8.40
C SER A 201 -6.08 -4.08 7.81
N ASN A 202 -5.11 -4.97 7.67
CA ASN A 202 -5.35 -6.34 7.19
C ASN A 202 -6.00 -7.20 8.29
N THR A 203 -5.78 -6.89 9.58
CA THR A 203 -6.59 -7.44 10.67
C THR A 203 -8.05 -7.08 10.50
N ASN A 204 -8.39 -5.79 10.30
CA ASN A 204 -9.77 -5.38 10.04
C ASN A 204 -10.34 -6.07 8.78
N ALA A 205 -9.53 -6.23 7.73
CA ALA A 205 -9.94 -6.93 6.51
C ALA A 205 -10.35 -8.39 6.78
N ALA A 206 -9.63 -9.10 7.64
CA ALA A 206 -9.97 -10.48 8.01
C ALA A 206 -11.31 -10.56 8.77
N PHE A 207 -11.55 -9.66 9.73
CA PHE A 207 -12.82 -9.63 10.46
C PHE A 207 -14.00 -9.23 9.55
N LEU A 208 -13.81 -8.27 8.65
CA LEU A 208 -14.81 -7.92 7.64
C LEU A 208 -15.09 -9.10 6.69
N ALA A 209 -14.07 -9.83 6.25
CA ALA A 209 -14.23 -11.01 5.41
C ALA A 209 -15.07 -12.10 6.10
N GLN A 210 -14.82 -12.33 7.39
CA GLN A 210 -15.58 -13.27 8.22
C GLN A 210 -17.05 -12.85 8.36
N ASP A 211 -17.32 -11.57 8.59
CA ASP A 211 -18.66 -11.03 8.79
C ASP A 211 -19.48 -10.95 7.50
N MET A 212 -18.84 -10.62 6.38
CA MET A 212 -19.47 -10.47 5.06
C MET A 212 -19.51 -11.78 4.24
N PHE A 213 -19.04 -12.90 4.79
CA PHE A 213 -18.94 -14.17 4.07
C PHE A 213 -20.28 -14.63 3.46
N ASP A 214 -21.35 -14.58 4.25
CA ASP A 214 -22.68 -15.05 3.82
C ASP A 214 -23.38 -14.08 2.87
N ASP A 215 -22.86 -12.85 2.75
CA ASP A 215 -23.33 -11.82 1.82
C ASP A 215 -22.72 -11.96 0.43
N ASN A 216 -21.77 -12.90 0.25
CA ASN A 216 -21.00 -13.08 -0.96
C ASN A 216 -20.22 -11.82 -1.39
N ILE A 217 -19.79 -11.01 -0.41
CA ILE A 217 -18.92 -9.85 -0.64
C ILE A 217 -17.50 -10.26 -0.27
N GLN A 218 -16.59 -10.24 -1.25
CA GLN A 218 -15.19 -10.62 -1.02
C GLN A 218 -14.41 -9.47 -0.38
N VAL A 219 -13.63 -9.72 0.67
CA VAL A 219 -12.72 -8.72 1.23
C VAL A 219 -11.28 -9.13 0.91
N ILE A 220 -10.52 -8.23 0.29
CA ILE A 220 -9.16 -8.50 -0.20
C ILE A 220 -8.20 -7.49 0.43
N GLY A 221 -7.22 -7.99 1.18
CA GLY A 221 -6.14 -7.19 1.75
C GLY A 221 -4.97 -6.99 0.77
N VAL A 222 -4.38 -5.80 0.78
CA VAL A 222 -3.13 -5.49 0.05
C VAL A 222 -2.07 -5.02 1.06
N PRO A 223 -0.91 -5.70 1.16
CA PRO A 223 0.09 -5.42 2.19
C PRO A 223 0.86 -4.12 1.91
N LYS A 224 0.51 -3.06 2.64
CA LYS A 224 1.09 -1.72 2.53
C LYS A 224 1.76 -1.34 3.85
N THR A 225 3.06 -1.08 3.83
CA THR A 225 3.79 -0.42 4.93
C THR A 225 5.17 -0.02 4.45
N ILE A 226 5.68 1.10 4.96
CA ILE A 226 7.08 1.49 4.71
C ILE A 226 8.01 0.85 5.75
N ASP A 227 7.45 0.31 6.83
CA ASP A 227 8.21 -0.20 7.97
C ASP A 227 8.74 -1.61 7.69
N GLY A 228 8.27 -2.28 6.62
CA GLY A 228 8.74 -3.60 6.20
C GLY A 228 8.28 -4.74 7.12
N ASP A 229 7.34 -4.47 8.02
CA ASP A 229 6.88 -5.33 9.11
C ASP A 229 5.73 -6.27 8.74
N ILE A 230 5.28 -6.26 7.48
CA ILE A 230 4.35 -7.27 6.94
C ILE A 230 5.14 -8.19 6.02
N GLN A 231 5.59 -9.29 6.61
CA GLN A 231 6.25 -10.40 5.94
C GLN A 231 5.57 -11.69 6.37
N VAL A 232 5.36 -12.61 5.43
CA VAL A 232 4.68 -13.87 5.70
C VAL A 232 5.56 -15.01 5.24
N ASN A 233 5.99 -15.81 6.20
CA ASN A 233 6.65 -17.09 5.98
C ASN A 233 5.76 -18.20 6.55
N ASP A 234 5.84 -19.37 5.95
CA ASP A 234 5.19 -20.56 6.46
C ASP A 234 6.05 -21.23 7.55
N GLU A 235 5.55 -22.30 8.18
CA GLU A 235 6.26 -23.02 9.25
C GLU A 235 7.62 -23.60 8.82
N THR A 236 7.80 -23.84 7.52
CA THR A 236 9.04 -24.39 6.95
C THR A 236 10.05 -23.29 6.55
N GLY A 237 9.67 -22.02 6.70
CA GLY A 237 10.45 -20.87 6.26
C GLY A 237 10.23 -20.49 4.79
N LYS A 238 9.23 -21.05 4.11
CA LYS A 238 8.88 -20.69 2.74
C LYS A 238 8.22 -19.31 2.74
N VAL A 239 8.78 -18.40 1.94
CA VAL A 239 8.29 -17.03 1.83
C VAL A 239 7.00 -16.99 0.99
N LEU A 240 5.92 -16.45 1.56
CA LEU A 240 4.68 -16.12 0.86
C LEU A 240 4.60 -14.62 0.52
N CYS A 241 4.91 -13.77 1.50
CA CYS A 241 4.99 -12.33 1.34
C CYS A 241 6.38 -11.87 1.80
N ALA A 242 7.26 -11.62 0.84
CA ALA A 242 8.65 -11.23 1.14
C ALA A 242 8.73 -9.81 1.70
N MET A 243 7.90 -8.90 1.19
CA MET A 243 7.93 -7.49 1.56
C MET A 243 6.63 -6.80 1.18
N SER A 244 6.26 -5.81 1.99
CA SER A 244 5.16 -4.90 1.70
C SER A 244 5.55 -3.82 0.68
N PHE A 245 4.58 -3.29 -0.06
CA PHE A 245 4.89 -2.20 -0.98
C PHE A 245 5.12 -0.88 -0.22
N GLY A 246 6.05 -0.09 -0.75
CA GLY A 246 6.46 1.20 -0.19
C GLY A 246 7.81 1.16 0.53
N PHE A 247 8.17 0.03 1.15
CA PHE A 247 9.44 -0.17 1.85
C PHE A 247 10.65 0.22 0.99
N HIS A 248 10.80 -0.39 -0.19
CA HIS A 248 11.94 -0.14 -1.08
C HIS A 248 12.12 1.35 -1.43
N THR A 249 11.04 2.04 -1.78
CA THR A 249 11.11 3.46 -2.16
C THR A 249 11.43 4.34 -0.94
N ALA A 250 10.85 4.03 0.22
CA ALA A 250 11.17 4.74 1.45
C ALA A 250 12.63 4.54 1.86
N ALA A 251 13.12 3.29 1.85
CA ALA A 251 14.50 2.95 2.16
C ALA A 251 15.47 3.72 1.27
N ARG A 252 15.25 3.71 -0.06
CA ARG A 252 16.10 4.45 -1.01
C ARG A 252 16.11 5.95 -0.77
N ALA A 253 14.97 6.54 -0.42
CA ALA A 253 14.90 7.96 -0.10
C ALA A 253 15.74 8.28 1.14
N PHE A 254 15.51 7.56 2.25
CA PHE A 254 16.28 7.74 3.47
C PHE A 254 17.78 7.49 3.27
N SER A 255 18.16 6.45 2.54
CA SER A 255 19.56 6.16 2.22
C SER A 255 20.20 7.27 1.41
N THR A 256 19.48 7.86 0.44
CA THR A 256 20.00 8.97 -0.37
C THR A 256 20.27 10.19 0.52
N ASP A 257 19.32 10.56 1.36
CA ASP A 257 19.45 11.71 2.26
C ASP A 257 20.59 11.50 3.27
N ILE A 258 20.66 10.33 3.90
CA ILE A 258 21.71 10.02 4.89
C ILE A 258 23.08 9.89 4.23
N SER A 259 23.18 9.30 3.04
CA SER A 259 24.44 9.23 2.29
C SER A 259 24.99 10.62 1.93
N ASN A 260 24.11 11.57 1.58
CA ASN A 260 24.50 12.96 1.35
C ASN A 260 25.08 13.59 2.62
N LEU A 261 24.49 13.32 3.79
CA LEU A 261 25.02 13.79 5.08
C LEU A 261 26.34 13.12 5.45
N CYS A 262 26.51 11.83 5.16
CA CYS A 262 27.80 11.15 5.33
C CYS A 262 28.89 11.81 4.48
N THR A 263 28.56 12.13 3.22
CA THR A 263 29.47 12.83 2.30
C THR A 263 29.84 14.23 2.80
N ASP A 264 28.86 15.01 3.25
CA ASP A 264 29.08 16.34 3.85
C ASP A 264 29.99 16.25 5.09
N CYS A 265 29.67 15.34 6.02
CA CYS A 265 30.45 15.14 7.25
C CYS A 265 31.89 14.68 6.96
N SER A 266 32.10 13.86 5.92
CA SER A 266 33.46 13.47 5.50
C SER A 266 34.28 14.62 4.91
N SER A 267 33.62 15.70 4.46
CA SER A 267 34.30 16.86 3.87
C SER A 267 34.82 17.84 4.92
N ASP A 268 34.16 17.94 6.08
CA ASP A 268 34.57 18.79 7.19
C ASP A 268 34.28 18.11 8.53
N VAL A 269 35.32 17.65 9.23
CA VAL A 269 35.25 16.78 10.42
C VAL A 269 34.82 17.59 11.66
N LYS A 270 33.58 18.06 11.68
CA LYS A 270 33.03 18.93 12.74
C LYS A 270 31.62 18.59 13.19
N TYR A 271 30.88 17.75 12.46
CA TYR A 271 29.47 17.46 12.75
C TYR A 271 29.22 16.01 13.15
N TRP A 272 28.21 15.82 13.98
CA TRP A 272 27.57 14.52 14.22
C TRP A 272 26.10 14.63 13.81
N HIS A 273 25.72 13.91 12.76
CA HIS A 273 24.33 13.85 12.30
C HIS A 273 23.59 12.73 13.02
N VAL A 274 22.55 13.08 13.78
CA VAL A 274 21.64 12.12 14.40
C VAL A 274 20.38 12.03 13.54
N CYS A 275 20.29 10.98 12.72
CA CYS A 275 19.22 10.78 11.76
C CYS A 275 18.18 9.79 12.31
N LYS A 276 16.96 10.26 12.57
CA LYS A 276 15.84 9.38 12.91
C LYS A 276 15.11 8.93 11.64
N VAL A 277 15.11 7.63 11.38
CA VAL A 277 14.36 7.00 10.29
C VAL A 277 12.95 6.63 10.76
N MET A 278 11.99 6.56 9.83
CA MET A 278 10.69 5.94 10.13
C MET A 278 10.87 4.42 10.38
N GLY A 279 9.85 3.77 10.92
CA GLY A 279 9.95 2.40 11.46
C GLY A 279 9.35 2.39 12.86
N ARG A 280 8.06 2.04 12.94
CA ARG A 280 7.28 2.19 14.18
C ARG A 280 7.71 1.20 15.26
N VAL A 281 7.82 -0.08 14.89
CA VAL A 281 8.05 -1.21 15.82
C VAL A 281 9.34 -1.93 15.46
N ALA A 282 9.56 -2.21 14.17
CA ALA A 282 10.72 -2.95 13.69
C ALA A 282 11.79 -2.03 13.10
N SER A 283 13.06 -2.46 13.15
CA SER A 283 14.21 -1.73 12.62
C SER A 283 14.54 -2.06 11.17
N HIS A 284 13.66 -2.74 10.41
CA HIS A 284 13.94 -3.13 9.03
C HIS A 284 14.39 -1.96 8.15
N LEU A 285 13.73 -0.80 8.28
CA LEU A 285 14.07 0.39 7.50
C LEU A 285 15.42 0.99 7.93
N ALA A 286 15.68 1.04 9.23
CA ALA A 286 16.95 1.53 9.77
C ALA A 286 18.12 0.61 9.35
N LEU A 287 17.91 -0.71 9.39
CA LEU A 287 18.89 -1.71 8.97
C LEU A 287 19.19 -1.59 7.47
N GLU A 288 18.16 -1.53 6.62
CA GLU A 288 18.33 -1.38 5.16
C GLU A 288 19.10 -0.09 4.81
N VAL A 289 18.76 1.02 5.47
CA VAL A 289 19.45 2.30 5.29
C VAL A 289 20.92 2.21 5.74
N ALA A 290 21.19 1.55 6.87
CA ALA A 290 22.55 1.35 7.34
C ALA A 290 23.39 0.51 6.37
N LEU A 291 22.82 -0.55 5.80
CA LEU A 291 23.47 -1.39 4.80
C LEU A 291 23.80 -0.63 3.50
N GLN A 292 22.98 0.35 3.12
CA GLN A 292 23.22 1.16 1.92
C GLN A 292 24.19 2.33 2.14
N THR A 293 24.24 2.88 3.37
CA THR A 293 24.99 4.12 3.68
C THR A 293 26.28 3.88 4.43
N HIS A 294 26.42 2.72 5.08
CA HIS A 294 27.51 2.41 6.01
C HIS A 294 27.69 3.47 7.10
N ALA A 295 26.58 3.94 7.67
CA ALA A 295 26.58 4.89 8.78
C ALA A 295 27.47 4.40 9.93
N ASN A 296 28.19 5.32 10.59
CA ASN A 296 29.17 4.96 11.63
C ASN A 296 28.55 4.22 12.82
N ILE A 297 27.31 4.58 13.17
CA ILE A 297 26.53 3.96 14.25
C ILE A 297 25.09 3.81 13.75
N THR A 298 24.51 2.64 13.95
CA THR A 298 23.08 2.39 13.74
C THR A 298 22.53 1.70 14.99
N LEU A 299 21.44 2.25 15.52
CA LEU A 299 20.75 1.66 16.67
C LEU A 299 19.66 0.73 16.15
N ILE A 300 19.76 -0.55 16.51
CA ILE A 300 18.78 -1.58 16.15
C ILE A 300 17.92 -1.86 17.38
N GLY A 301 16.63 -1.52 17.30
CA GLY A 301 15.70 -1.61 18.42
C GLY A 301 15.60 -3.01 19.01
N GLU A 302 15.60 -4.04 18.16
CA GLU A 302 15.53 -5.45 18.53
C GLU A 302 16.78 -5.92 19.30
N GLU A 303 17.96 -5.38 18.99
CA GLU A 303 19.19 -5.67 19.74
C GLU A 303 19.22 -4.93 21.09
N LEU A 304 18.64 -3.74 21.13
CA LEU A 304 18.59 -2.89 22.33
C LEU A 304 17.48 -3.30 23.32
N ALA A 305 16.45 -4.00 22.88
CA ALA A 305 15.29 -4.36 23.70
C ALA A 305 15.69 -5.15 24.96
N ASP A 306 16.69 -6.02 24.84
CA ASP A 306 17.22 -6.85 25.93
C ASP A 306 18.57 -6.35 26.48
N TYR A 307 19.01 -5.14 26.11
CA TYR A 307 20.31 -4.63 26.54
C TYR A 307 20.30 -4.26 28.04
N VAL A 308 21.19 -4.90 28.80
CA VAL A 308 21.47 -4.59 30.21
C VAL A 308 22.94 -4.21 30.36
N ASP A 309 23.20 -3.01 30.88
CA ASP A 309 24.57 -2.55 31.20
C ASP A 309 25.07 -3.18 32.51
N GLU A 310 25.43 -4.46 32.43
CA GLU A 310 25.98 -5.24 33.55
C GLU A 310 27.22 -4.59 34.18
N LYS A 311 28.05 -3.90 33.39
CA LYS A 311 29.23 -3.21 33.91
C LYS A 311 28.84 -2.04 34.81
N ARG A 312 27.86 -1.23 34.39
CA ARG A 312 27.35 -0.13 35.21
C ARG A 312 26.58 -0.62 36.42
N LEU A 313 25.82 -1.71 36.30
CA LEU A 313 25.17 -2.36 37.44
C LEU A 313 26.19 -2.84 38.47
N ASN A 314 27.28 -3.48 38.02
CA ASN A 314 28.35 -3.94 38.90
C ASN A 314 29.12 -2.77 39.53
N LYS A 315 29.36 -1.69 38.79
CA LYS A 315 29.98 -0.47 39.32
C LYS A 315 29.09 0.27 40.32
N ALA A 316 27.76 0.12 40.24
CA ALA A 316 26.83 0.68 41.21
C ALA A 316 26.70 -0.18 42.49
N LYS A 317 27.15 -1.45 42.45
CA LYS A 317 27.18 -2.36 43.62
C LYS A 317 28.46 -2.24 44.44
N THR A 318 29.52 -1.65 43.88
CA THR A 318 30.78 -1.30 44.54
C THR A 318 30.76 0.15 45.01
#